data_AF-A0A2G6H902-F1
#
_entry.id   AF-A0A2G6H902-F1
#
_cell.length_a   1.000
_cell.length_b   1.000
_cell.length_c   1.000
_cell.angle_alpha   90.00
_cell.angle_beta   90.00
_cell.angle_gamma   90.00
#
_symmetry.space_group_name_H-M   'P 1'
#
loop_
_entity.id
_entity.type
_entity.pdbx_description
1 polymer ?
#
loop_
_entity_poly.entity_id
_entity_poly.type
_entity_poly.pdbx_seq_one_letter_code
_entity_poly.pdbx_strand_id
1 'polypeptide(L)'
;LRNVMVGGPFMHDGRFASVDDVIDFYAHGLVWSDVIDPLMHHIAFGGNQLLPHEKEDLKAFLSTLTDSTFLTNPDFAPPERFPDGKPYEAPLPW
;
A
#
# COMPACT_ATOMS: atom_id res chain seq x y z
N LEU A 1 -6.77 3.24 -1.34
CA LEU A 1 -5.88 3.67 -0.24
C LEU A 1 -6.43 3.43 1.17
N ARG A 2 -7.74 3.15 1.39
CA ARG A 2 -8.17 2.61 2.69
C ARG A 2 -7.36 1.34 3.01
N ASN A 3 -6.91 1.22 4.26
CA ASN A 3 -6.03 0.16 4.75
C ASN A 3 -4.68 0.04 4.01
N VAL A 4 -4.20 1.10 3.34
CA VAL A 4 -2.93 1.06 2.61
C VAL A 4 -1.72 0.75 3.50
N MET A 5 -1.76 1.12 4.79
CA MET A 5 -0.64 0.86 5.70
C MET A 5 -0.41 -0.62 6.01
N VAL A 6 -1.37 -1.51 5.70
CA VAL A 6 -1.33 -2.94 6.04
C VAL A 6 -1.54 -3.86 4.84
N GLY A 7 -1.67 -3.32 3.63
CA GLY A 7 -2.07 -4.05 2.43
C GLY A 7 -0.94 -4.37 1.46
N GLY A 8 0.31 -4.39 1.92
CA GLY A 8 1.46 -4.69 1.06
C GLY A 8 1.48 -6.16 0.57
N PRO A 9 2.30 -6.48 -0.45
CA PRO A 9 3.17 -5.57 -1.21
C PRO A 9 2.38 -4.63 -2.14
N PHE A 10 3.04 -3.56 -2.59
CA PHE A 10 2.41 -2.43 -3.27
C PHE A 10 2.73 -2.39 -4.77
N MET A 11 1.90 -1.64 -5.50
CA MET A 11 1.82 -1.58 -6.97
C MET A 11 1.18 -2.83 -7.59
N HIS A 12 0.87 -2.76 -8.88
CA HIS A 12 0.19 -3.83 -9.62
C HIS A 12 1.05 -5.11 -9.75
N ASP A 13 2.37 -4.95 -9.67
CA ASP A 13 3.37 -6.01 -9.77
C ASP A 13 3.98 -6.39 -8.41
N GLY A 14 3.54 -5.75 -7.31
CA GLY A 14 4.03 -6.03 -5.96
C GLY A 14 5.50 -5.66 -5.73
N ARG A 15 6.10 -4.81 -6.56
CA ARG A 15 7.55 -4.53 -6.51
C ARG A 15 8.02 -3.78 -5.25
N PHE A 16 7.10 -3.14 -4.52
CA PHE A 16 7.43 -2.36 -3.33
C PHE A 16 6.94 -3.06 -2.07
N ALA A 17 7.83 -3.25 -1.10
CA ALA A 17 7.51 -3.96 0.15
C ALA A 17 6.82 -3.05 1.16
N SER A 18 7.06 -1.74 1.08
CA SER A 18 6.57 -0.76 2.06
C SER A 18 5.88 0.44 1.42
N VAL A 19 5.05 1.13 2.21
CA VAL A 19 4.47 2.43 1.82
C VAL A 19 5.58 3.48 1.66
N ASP A 20 6.68 3.37 2.40
CA ASP A 20 7.83 4.27 2.26
C ASP A 20 8.45 4.16 0.86
N ASP A 21 8.63 2.95 0.33
CA ASP A 21 9.13 2.73 -1.04
C ASP A 21 8.19 3.37 -2.08
N VAL A 22 6.87 3.29 -1.85
CA VAL A 22 5.86 3.91 -2.71
C VAL A 22 5.98 5.43 -2.70
N ILE A 23 6.09 6.03 -1.50
CA ILE A 23 6.24 7.49 -1.37
C ILE A 23 7.56 7.94 -2.02
N ASP A 24 8.66 7.21 -1.78
CA ASP A 24 9.96 7.54 -2.36
C ASP A 24 9.96 7.43 -3.88
N PHE A 25 9.23 6.47 -4.45
CA PHE A 25 9.06 6.38 -5.90
C PHE A 25 8.38 7.62 -6.49
N TYR A 26 7.29 8.10 -5.89
CA TYR A 26 6.61 9.31 -6.38
C TYR A 26 7.39 10.61 -6.07
N ALA A 27 8.19 10.60 -5.00
CA ALA A 27 9.00 11.75 -4.61
C ALA A 27 10.26 11.93 -5.45
N HIS A 28 10.97 10.84 -5.74
CA HIS A 28 12.33 10.89 -6.29
C HIS A 28 12.62 9.81 -7.34
N GLY A 29 11.71 8.86 -7.56
CA GLY A 29 11.95 7.67 -8.39
C GLY A 29 11.22 7.65 -9.74
N LEU A 30 10.55 8.73 -10.13
CA LEU A 30 9.84 8.75 -11.41
C LEU A 30 10.82 8.78 -12.58
N VAL A 31 10.54 7.97 -13.60
CA VAL A 31 11.32 7.91 -14.83
C VAL A 31 10.38 8.17 -15.99
N TRP A 32 10.78 9.08 -16.89
CA TRP A 32 9.99 9.41 -18.07
C TRP A 32 9.81 8.17 -18.96
N SER A 33 8.62 8.03 -19.54
CA SER A 33 8.32 7.01 -20.55
C SER A 33 7.21 7.49 -21.48
N ASP A 34 7.12 6.88 -22.66
CA ASP A 34 6.09 7.20 -23.67
C ASP A 34 4.65 6.93 -23.17
N VAL A 35 4.49 6.12 -22.12
CA VAL A 35 3.19 5.72 -21.55
C VAL A 35 2.87 6.42 -20.23
N ILE A 36 3.65 7.44 -19.86
CA ILE A 36 3.39 8.17 -18.62
C ILE A 36 2.08 8.97 -18.70
N ASP A 37 1.36 9.03 -17.58
CA ASP A 37 0.15 9.84 -17.49
C ASP A 37 0.48 11.35 -17.66
N PRO A 38 -0.26 12.09 -18.51
CA PRO A 38 -0.04 13.53 -18.72
C PRO A 38 -0.13 14.39 -17.45
N LEU A 39 -0.82 13.92 -16.40
CA LEU A 39 -0.97 14.62 -15.13
C LEU A 39 0.22 14.44 -14.17
N MET A 40 1.26 13.69 -14.57
CA MET A 40 2.50 13.56 -13.81
C MET A 40 3.39 14.81 -13.98
N HIS A 41 2.94 15.94 -13.46
CA HIS A 41 3.52 17.28 -13.68
C HIS A 41 5.00 17.42 -13.28
N HIS A 42 5.49 16.54 -12.38
CA HIS A 42 6.87 16.61 -11.86
C HIS A 42 7.82 15.57 -12.46
N ILE A 43 7.43 14.91 -13.57
CA ILE A 43 8.28 13.89 -14.21
C ILE A 43 9.66 14.40 -14.61
N ALA A 44 9.75 15.64 -15.09
CA ALA A 44 11.02 16.24 -15.51
C ALA A 44 12.02 16.39 -14.36
N PHE A 45 11.57 16.32 -13.11
CA PHE A 45 12.39 16.39 -11.91
C PHE A 45 12.56 15.02 -11.23
N GLY A 46 12.02 13.94 -11.80
CA GLY A 46 12.04 12.61 -11.19
C GLY A 46 11.03 12.41 -10.06
N GLY A 47 10.06 13.32 -9.89
CA GLY A 47 9.10 13.30 -8.78
C GLY A 47 8.87 14.67 -8.18
N ASN A 48 7.91 14.76 -7.26
CA ASN A 48 7.54 16.02 -6.62
C ASN A 48 8.54 16.53 -5.55
N GLN A 49 9.66 15.83 -5.35
CA GLN A 49 10.76 16.25 -4.46
C GLN A 49 10.31 16.51 -3.01
N LEU A 50 9.54 15.60 -2.43
CA LEU A 50 9.09 15.72 -1.04
C LEU A 50 10.26 15.88 -0.08
N LEU A 51 10.17 16.87 0.79
CA LEU A 51 11.06 17.03 1.93
C LEU A 51 10.77 15.95 2.99
N PRO A 52 11.74 15.64 3.87
CA PRO A 52 11.55 14.60 4.91
C PRO A 52 10.30 14.78 5.77
N HIS A 53 9.99 16.02 6.17
CA HIS A 53 8.79 16.31 6.97
C HIS A 53 7.49 16.14 6.17
N GLU A 54 7.48 16.48 4.88
CA GLU A 54 6.28 16.29 4.02
C GLU A 54 6.00 14.79 3.81
N LYS A 55 7.05 13.98 3.72
CA LYS A 55 6.91 12.51 3.71
C LYS A 55 6.31 12.00 5.02
N GLU A 56 6.75 12.50 6.16
CA GLU A 56 6.20 12.15 7.47
C GLU A 56 4.73 12.57 7.59
N ASP A 57 4.38 13.79 7.17
CA ASP A 57 3.00 14.30 7.18
C ASP A 57 2.09 13.47 6.27
N LEU A 58 2.55 13.13 5.06
CA LEU A 58 1.82 12.26 4.14
C LEU A 58 1.60 10.88 4.75
N LYS A 59 2.63 10.29 5.38
CA LYS A 59 2.53 8.98 6.04
C LYS A 59 1.57 9.03 7.23
N ALA A 60 1.59 10.11 8.01
CA ALA A 60 0.64 10.34 9.09
C ALA A 60 -0.80 10.39 8.56
N PHE A 61 -1.04 11.13 7.47
CA PHE A 61 -2.34 11.15 6.80
C PHE A 61 -2.77 9.76 6.30
N LEU A 62 -1.92 9.04 5.59
CA LEU A 62 -2.24 7.68 5.09
C LEU A 62 -2.55 6.72 6.24
N SER A 63 -1.91 6.89 7.39
CA SER A 63 -2.19 6.09 8.60
C SER A 63 -3.62 6.27 9.11
N THR A 64 -4.21 7.47 8.95
CA THR A 64 -5.62 7.72 9.31
C THR A 64 -6.63 6.91 8.48
N LEU A 65 -6.19 6.34 7.35
CA LEU A 65 -7.05 5.53 6.46
C LEU A 65 -7.11 4.06 6.87
N THR A 66 -6.54 3.69 8.02
CA THR A 66 -6.51 2.32 8.54
C THR A 66 -7.71 2.08 9.45
N ASP A 67 -8.56 1.13 9.08
CA ASP A 67 -9.74 0.73 9.84
C ASP A 67 -9.39 -0.45 10.76
N SER A 68 -9.02 -0.14 12.01
CA SER A 68 -8.69 -1.17 13.01
C SER A 68 -9.90 -2.02 13.40
N THR A 69 -11.12 -1.48 13.33
CA THR A 69 -12.33 -2.22 13.66
C THR A 69 -12.59 -3.31 12.63
N PHE A 70 -12.50 -2.97 11.34
CA PHE A 70 -12.60 -3.96 10.27
C PHE A 70 -11.53 -5.05 10.36
N LEU A 71 -10.26 -4.65 10.56
CA LEU A 71 -9.11 -5.57 10.58
C LEU A 71 -9.14 -6.58 11.74
N THR A 72 -9.86 -6.26 12.81
CA THR A 72 -9.92 -7.10 14.02
C THR A 72 -11.32 -7.66 14.29
N ASN A 73 -12.26 -7.46 13.38
CA ASN A 73 -13.63 -7.92 13.58
C ASN A 73 -13.71 -9.47 13.50
N PRO A 74 -14.15 -10.16 14.57
CA PRO A 74 -14.34 -11.61 14.55
C PRO A 74 -15.32 -12.10 13.48
N ASP A 75 -16.30 -11.27 13.08
CA ASP A 75 -17.28 -11.62 12.03
C ASP A 75 -16.63 -11.78 10.65
N PHE A 76 -15.44 -11.21 10.44
CA PHE A 76 -14.65 -11.33 9.21
C PHE A 76 -13.41 -12.23 9.38
N ALA A 77 -13.27 -12.88 10.54
CA ALA A 77 -12.18 -13.81 10.77
C ALA A 77 -12.36 -15.10 9.93
N PRO A 78 -11.26 -15.82 9.66
CA PRO A 78 -11.36 -17.15 9.07
C PRO A 78 -12.31 -18.05 9.89
N PRO A 79 -13.16 -18.86 9.24
CA PRO A 79 -14.06 -19.75 9.95
C PRO A 79 -13.25 -20.87 10.63
N GLU A 80 -13.76 -21.46 11.72
CA GLU A 80 -13.14 -22.65 12.31
C GLU A 80 -13.13 -23.83 11.32
N ARG A 81 -14.20 -23.96 10.52
CA ARG A 81 -14.37 -24.98 9.49
C ARG A 81 -15.04 -24.42 8.25
N PHE A 82 -14.65 -24.94 7.09
CA PHE A 82 -15.34 -24.68 5.84
C PHE A 82 -16.68 -25.43 5.76
N PRO A 83 -17.58 -25.06 4.83
CA PRO A 83 -18.85 -25.76 4.64
C PRO A 83 -18.74 -27.27 4.35
N ASP A 84 -17.59 -27.75 3.88
CA ASP A 84 -17.29 -29.17 3.67
C ASP A 84 -16.76 -29.88 4.94
N GLY A 85 -16.69 -29.17 6.07
CA GLY A 85 -16.29 -29.69 7.38
C GLY A 85 -14.78 -29.71 7.63
N LYS A 86 -13.94 -29.35 6.66
CA LYS A 86 -12.48 -29.28 6.86
C LYS A 86 -12.12 -28.10 7.75
N PRO A 87 -11.11 -28.24 8.64
CA PRO A 87 -10.63 -27.12 9.43
C PRO A 87 -10.02 -26.05 8.52
N TYR A 88 -10.09 -24.80 8.95
CA TYR A 88 -9.28 -23.76 8.32
C TYR A 88 -7.80 -23.98 8.64
N GLU A 89 -7.00 -24.07 7.59
CA GLU A 89 -5.54 -24.08 7.66
C GLU A 89 -5.04 -22.74 7.13
N ALA A 90 -4.27 -22.02 7.96
CA ALA A 90 -3.68 -20.76 7.52
C ALA A 90 -2.76 -21.02 6.32
N PRO A 91 -2.83 -20.20 5.26
CA PRO A 91 -1.93 -20.35 4.13
C PRO A 91 -0.48 -20.17 4.59
N LEU A 92 0.44 -20.87 3.94
CA LEU A 92 1.87 -20.70 4.19
C LEU A 92 2.27 -19.24 3.92
N PRO A 93 3.17 -18.65 4.74
CA PRO A 93 3.79 -17.39 4.38
C PRO A 93 4.50 -17.55 3.03
N TRP A 94 4.34 -16.54 2.17
CA TRP A 94 4.94 -16.46 0.84
C TRP A 94 6.47 -16.37 0.89
#